data_AF-A0A920D686-F1
#
_entry.id   AF-A0A920D686-F1
#
_cell.length_a   1.000
_cell.length_b   1.000
_cell.length_c   1.000
_cell.angle_alpha   90.00
_cell.angle_beta   90.00
_cell.angle_gamma   90.00
#
_symmetry.space_group_name_H-M   'P 1'
#
loop_
_entity.id
_entity.type
_entity.pdbx_description
1 polymer ?
#
loop_
_entity_poly.entity_id
_entity_poly.type
_entity_poly.pdbx_seq_one_letter_code
_entity_poly.pdbx_strand_id
1 'polypeptide(L)'
;MIRYAVLPPSLPGKVLEYFDSIRESIFNIFMEEYSKLSGITYEEVYPWLVPIAARKLSTDISADERNLLIQKIRTCLRTPK
;
A
#
# COMPACT_ATOMS: atom_id res chain seq x y z
N MET A 1 2.15 3.08 3.29
CA MET A 1 2.12 1.60 3.11
C MET A 1 0.85 0.94 3.62
N ILE A 2 0.11 1.53 4.58
CA ILE A 2 -1.10 0.95 5.19
C ILE A 2 -2.11 0.41 4.15
N ARG A 3 -2.36 1.15 3.07
CA ARG A 3 -3.29 0.76 1.99
C ARG A 3 -2.92 -0.52 1.24
N TYR A 4 -1.65 -0.90 1.23
CA TYR A 4 -1.15 -2.05 0.47
C TYR A 4 -0.38 -3.03 1.37
N ALA A 5 -0.56 -2.94 2.68
CA ALA A 5 0.07 -3.84 3.62
C ALA A 5 -0.60 -5.21 3.55
N VAL A 6 0.21 -6.25 3.37
CA VAL A 6 -0.19 -7.65 3.53
C VAL A 6 0.01 -8.02 4.99
N LEU A 7 -1.03 -8.53 5.62
CA LEU A 7 -0.98 -8.99 7.01
C LEU A 7 -0.44 -10.43 7.11
N PRO A 8 0.21 -10.81 8.22
CA PRO A 8 0.70 -12.16 8.39
C PRO A 8 -0.42 -13.20 8.27
N PRO A 9 -0.20 -14.31 7.55
CA PRO A 9 -1.22 -15.36 7.38
C PRO A 9 -1.50 -16.13 8.68
N SER A 10 -0.64 -15.98 9.70
CA SER A 10 -0.84 -16.56 11.03
C SER A 10 -1.97 -15.89 11.83
N LEU A 11 -2.48 -14.74 11.39
CA LEU A 11 -3.58 -14.07 12.06
C LEU A 11 -4.92 -14.79 11.83
N PRO A 12 -5.82 -14.82 12.83
CA PRO A 12 -7.16 -15.37 12.65
C PRO A 12 -7.93 -14.64 11.54
N GLY A 13 -8.73 -15.37 10.76
CA GLY A 13 -9.49 -14.81 9.63
C GLY A 13 -10.35 -13.59 9.99
N LYS A 14 -11.03 -13.63 11.15
CA LYS A 14 -11.82 -12.48 11.65
C LYS A 14 -10.99 -11.21 11.86
N VAL A 15 -9.71 -11.35 12.23
CA VAL A 15 -8.80 -10.22 12.41
C VAL A 15 -8.40 -9.65 11.06
N LEU A 16 -8.09 -10.52 10.09
CA LEU A 16 -7.79 -10.11 8.71
C LEU A 16 -8.98 -9.35 8.09
N GLU A 17 -10.18 -9.91 8.19
CA GLU A 17 -11.43 -9.28 7.71
C GLU A 17 -11.69 -7.92 8.36
N TYR A 18 -11.47 -7.80 9.67
CA TYR A 18 -11.62 -6.53 10.36
C TYR A 18 -10.65 -5.48 9.83
N PHE A 19 -9.36 -5.80 9.70
CA PHE A 19 -8.38 -4.86 9.14
C PHE A 19 -8.67 -4.50 7.69
N ASP A 20 -9.11 -5.47 6.88
CA ASP A 20 -9.54 -5.21 5.51
C ASP A 20 -10.71 -4.21 5.47
N SER A 21 -11.69 -4.34 6.38
CA SER A 21 -12.86 -3.47 6.44
C SER A 21 -12.54 -2.01 6.79
N ILE A 22 -11.50 -1.76 7.59
CA ILE A 22 -11.12 -0.41 8.05
C ILE A 22 -9.94 0.19 7.27
N ARG A 23 -9.31 -0.57 6.37
CA ARG A 23 -8.06 -0.20 5.70
C ARG A 23 -8.13 1.16 5.01
N GLU A 24 -9.16 1.39 4.21
CA GLU A 24 -9.32 2.65 3.47
C GLU A 24 -9.61 3.82 4.42
N SER A 25 -10.36 3.60 5.51
CA SER A 25 -10.60 4.62 6.52
C SER A 25 -9.31 5.05 7.22
N ILE A 26 -8.49 4.10 7.68
CA ILE A 26 -7.19 4.39 8.28
C ILE A 26 -6.30 5.14 7.29
N PHE A 27 -6.26 4.69 6.04
CA PHE A 27 -5.46 5.34 5.00
C PHE A 27 -5.89 6.79 4.76
N ASN A 28 -7.19 7.06 4.66
CA ASN A 28 -7.72 8.40 4.44
C ASN A 28 -7.41 9.33 5.62
N ILE A 29 -7.64 8.87 6.85
CA ILE A 29 -7.32 9.65 8.06
C ILE A 29 -5.82 9.98 8.11
N PHE A 30 -4.97 8.99 7.82
CA PHE A 30 -3.53 9.21 7.76
C PHE A 30 -3.15 10.23 6.70
N MET A 31 -3.68 10.11 5.48
CA MET A 31 -3.34 11.01 4.39
C MET A 31 -3.87 12.43 4.62
N GLU A 32 -5.04 12.59 5.23
CA GLU A 32 -5.60 13.89 5.58
C GLU A 32 -4.67 14.63 6.55
N GLU A 33 -4.32 14.00 7.67
CA GLU A 33 -3.44 14.61 8.67
C GLU A 33 -2.01 14.81 8.14
N TYR A 34 -1.49 13.84 7.37
CA TYR A 34 -0.18 13.96 6.73
C TYR A 34 -0.14 15.15 5.76
N SER A 35 -1.16 15.32 4.92
CA SER A 35 -1.23 16.42 3.96
C SER A 35 -1.35 17.76 4.68
N LYS A 36 -2.18 17.83 5.72
CA LYS A 36 -2.35 19.04 6.55
C LYS A 36 -1.06 19.48 7.23
N LEU A 37 -0.27 18.55 7.76
CA LEU A 37 0.97 18.86 8.50
C LEU A 37 2.17 19.11 7.58
N SER A 38 2.24 18.43 6.45
CA SER A 38 3.41 18.50 5.55
C SER A 38 3.21 19.44 4.35
N GLY A 39 1.96 19.75 3.99
CA GLY A 39 1.61 20.40 2.73
C GLY A 39 1.70 19.49 1.50
N ILE A 40 2.08 18.22 1.66
CA ILE A 40 2.27 17.26 0.56
C ILE A 40 0.96 16.53 0.27
N THR A 41 0.49 16.59 -0.97
CA THR A 41 -0.77 15.92 -1.36
C THR A 41 -0.57 14.44 -1.68
N TYR A 42 -1.69 13.69 -1.77
CA TYR A 42 -1.61 12.30 -2.18
C TYR A 42 -1.08 12.13 -3.61
N GLU A 43 -1.37 13.07 -4.51
CA GLU A 43 -0.87 13.08 -5.88
C GLU A 43 0.66 13.22 -5.93
N GLU A 44 1.25 13.90 -4.97
CA GLU A 44 2.71 14.01 -4.83
C GLU A 44 3.32 12.75 -4.21
N VAL A 45 2.61 12.07 -3.30
CA VAL A 45 3.03 10.79 -2.72
C VAL A 45 2.89 9.62 -3.72
N TYR A 46 1.85 9.63 -4.54
CA TYR A 46 1.47 8.52 -5.40
C TYR A 46 2.61 8.03 -6.35
N PRO A 47 3.38 8.91 -7.02
CA PRO A 47 4.53 8.52 -7.83
C PRO A 47 5.59 7.71 -7.08
N TRP A 48 5.73 7.92 -5.76
CA TRP A 48 6.71 7.21 -4.93
C TRP A 48 6.29 5.77 -4.60
N LEU A 49 5.03 5.38 -4.84
CA LEU A 49 4.57 4.02 -4.59
C LEU A 49 5.32 2.99 -5.44
N VAL A 50 5.63 3.32 -6.70
CA VAL A 50 6.35 2.41 -7.61
C VAL A 50 7.76 2.09 -7.13
N PRO A 51 8.66 3.07 -6.86
CA PRO A 51 9.99 2.77 -6.37
C PRO A 51 9.99 2.09 -5.00
N ILE A 52 9.03 2.41 -4.12
CA ILE A 52 8.89 1.74 -2.82
C ILE A 52 8.47 0.27 -3.00
N ALA A 53 7.49 0.00 -3.85
CA ALA A 53 7.05 -1.36 -4.17
C ALA A 53 8.20 -2.17 -4.82
N ALA A 54 8.94 -1.55 -5.75
CA ALA A 54 10.08 -2.18 -6.39
C ALA A 54 11.20 -2.50 -5.39
N ARG A 55 11.52 -1.59 -4.44
CA ARG A 55 12.45 -1.87 -3.35
C ARG A 55 11.99 -3.06 -2.52
N LYS A 56 10.70 -3.18 -2.21
CA LYS A 56 10.19 -4.29 -1.39
C LYS A 56 10.37 -5.65 -2.05
N LEU A 57 10.38 -5.73 -3.39
CA LEU A 57 10.65 -6.97 -4.13
C LEU A 57 12.07 -7.53 -3.92
N SER A 58 13.01 -6.70 -3.46
CA SER A 58 14.40 -7.13 -3.16
C SER A 58 14.56 -7.70 -1.75
N THR A 59 13.48 -7.79 -0.97
CA THR A 59 13.48 -8.34 0.39
C THR A 59 12.87 -9.73 0.41
N ASP A 60 13.05 -10.46 1.51
CA ASP A 60 12.41 -11.76 1.71
C ASP A 60 10.91 -11.55 1.99
N ILE A 61 10.09 -11.84 1.00
CA ILE A 61 8.63 -11.67 1.02
C ILE A 61 7.96 -12.91 0.45
N SER A 62 6.71 -13.16 0.86
CA SER A 62 5.92 -14.28 0.36
C SER A 62 5.67 -14.19 -1.16
N ALA A 63 5.42 -15.33 -1.79
CA ALA A 63 5.10 -15.38 -3.21
C ALA A 63 3.83 -14.57 -3.56
N ASP A 64 2.82 -14.61 -2.69
CA ASP A 64 1.57 -13.87 -2.86
C ASP A 64 1.80 -12.36 -2.81
N GLU A 65 2.59 -11.90 -1.84
CA GLU A 65 2.96 -10.50 -1.72
C GLU A 65 3.81 -10.03 -2.91
N ARG A 66 4.75 -10.86 -3.37
CA ARG A 66 5.54 -10.60 -4.58
C ARG A 66 4.64 -10.39 -5.80
N ASN A 67 3.68 -11.29 -6.03
CA ASN A 67 2.77 -11.20 -7.16
C ASN A 67 1.89 -9.94 -7.09
N LEU A 68 1.38 -9.60 -5.91
CA LEU A 68 0.60 -8.38 -5.68
C LEU A 68 1.41 -7.12 -6.02
N LEU A 69 2.66 -7.04 -5.56
CA LEU A 69 3.55 -5.90 -5.83
C LEU A 69 3.87 -5.78 -7.33
N ILE A 70 4.17 -6.89 -8.01
CA ILE A 70 4.43 -6.89 -9.47
C ILE A 70 3.21 -6.39 -10.23
N GLN A 71 2.01 -6.87 -9.89
CA GLN A 71 0.77 -6.41 -10.51
C GLN A 71 0.59 -4.91 -10.29
N LYS A 72 0.79 -4.43 -9.06
CA LYS A 72 0.64 -3.00 -8.75
C LYS A 72 1.62 -2.12 -9.51
N ILE A 73 2.90 -2.50 -9.57
CA ILE A 73 3.93 -1.79 -10.35
C ILE A 73 3.51 -1.72 -11.82
N ARG A 74 3.11 -2.83 -12.43
CA ARG A 74 2.68 -2.87 -13.83
C ARG A 74 1.46 -1.99 -14.08
N THR A 75 0.48 -1.99 -13.20
CA THR A 75 -0.70 -1.13 -13.30
C THR A 75 -0.30 0.34 -13.24
N CYS A 76 0.52 0.74 -12.27
CA CYS A 76 0.98 2.12 -12.14
C CYS A 76 1.82 2.61 -13.32
N LEU A 77 2.59 1.72 -13.97
CA LEU A 77 3.37 2.05 -15.17
C LEU A 77 2.53 2.16 -16.44
N ARG A 78 1.33 1.57 -16.46
CA ARG A 78 0.42 1.59 -17.62
C ARG A 78 -0.57 2.74 -17.61
N THR A 79 -0.84 3.33 -16.44
CA THR A 79 -1.72 4.49 -16.35
C THR A 79 -0.94 5.73 -16.81
N PRO A 80 -1.31 6.40 -17.91
CA PRO A 80 -0.67 7.66 -18.29
C PRO A 80 -0.88 8.70 -17.18
N LYS A 81 0.15 9.54 -16.96
CA LYS A 81 0.11 10.67 -16.02
C LYS A 81 -0.94 11.70 -16.43
#